data_AF-Q5Z0C8-F1
#
_entry.id   AF-Q5Z0C8-F1
#
_cell.length_a   1.000
_cell.length_b   1.000
_cell.length_c   1.000
_cell.angle_alpha   90.00
_cell.angle_beta   90.00
_cell.angle_gamma   90.00
#
_symmetry.space_group_name_H-M   'P 1'
#
loop_
_entity.id
_entity.type
_entity.pdbx_description
1 polymer ?
#
loop_
_entity_poly.entity_id
_entity_poly.type
_entity_poly.pdbx_seq_one_letter_code
_entity_poly.pdbx_strand_id
1 'polypeptide(L)'
;MADYAHTDASVSRRAEKARRLAAYLWDRDISGAELRTLPAATLRKLARAADTNPPSTGETWQVVARLLDEKAAWAARHPGHPAARRAHREEKLLWVKPPITPWS
;
A
#
# COMPACT_ATOMS: atom_id res chain seq x y z
N MET A 1 27.69 -22.29 11.41
CA MET A 1 27.12 -22.53 10.06
C MET A 1 25.86 -21.69 9.98
N ALA A 2 25.89 -20.60 9.21
CA ALA A 2 24.98 -19.47 9.38
C ALA A 2 23.58 -19.67 8.75
N ASP A 3 22.58 -19.10 9.43
CA ASP A 3 21.12 -19.04 9.15
C ASP A 3 20.73 -18.28 7.86
N TYR A 4 21.40 -18.54 6.75
CA TYR A 4 21.10 -17.89 5.47
C TYR A 4 19.72 -18.28 4.92
N ALA A 5 19.30 -19.53 5.11
CA ALA A 5 17.99 -20.02 4.67
C ALA A 5 16.81 -19.38 5.42
N HIS A 6 17.00 -19.04 6.70
CA HIS A 6 15.96 -18.38 7.50
C HIS A 6 15.78 -16.90 7.10
N THR A 7 16.89 -16.26 6.71
CA THR A 7 16.91 -14.87 6.27
C THR A 7 16.20 -14.69 4.92
N ASP A 8 16.47 -15.57 3.94
CA ASP A 8 15.84 -15.51 2.61
C ASP A 8 14.31 -15.72 2.69
N ALA A 9 13.87 -16.78 3.40
CA ALA A 9 12.46 -17.04 3.61
C ALA A 9 11.73 -15.87 4.33
N SER A 10 12.43 -15.18 5.24
CA SER A 10 11.90 -14.01 5.93
C SER A 10 11.77 -12.79 5.00
N VAL A 11 12.73 -12.59 4.09
CA VAL A 11 12.69 -11.54 3.06
C VAL A 11 11.55 -11.81 2.07
N SER A 12 11.42 -13.04 1.59
CA SER A 12 10.35 -13.44 0.66
C SER A 12 8.96 -13.22 1.24
N ARG A 13 8.73 -13.62 2.50
CA ARG A 13 7.46 -13.39 3.21
C ARG A 13 7.15 -11.90 3.40
N ARG A 14 8.15 -11.06 3.65
CA ARG A 14 7.95 -9.60 3.75
C ARG A 14 7.58 -9.01 2.39
N ALA A 15 8.22 -9.45 1.32
CA ALA A 15 7.92 -9.00 -0.04
C ALA A 15 6.51 -9.42 -0.49
N GLU A 16 6.06 -10.63 -0.14
CA GLU A 16 4.68 -11.07 -0.41
C GLU A 16 3.65 -10.22 0.34
N LYS A 17 3.86 -9.96 1.64
CA LYS A 17 3.00 -9.06 2.42
C LYS A 17 2.94 -7.66 1.81
N ALA A 18 4.09 -7.12 1.43
CA ALA A 18 4.16 -5.80 0.81
C ALA A 18 3.36 -5.76 -0.51
N ARG A 19 3.44 -6.81 -1.33
CA ARG A 19 2.65 -6.92 -2.57
C ARG A 19 1.15 -6.98 -2.31
N ARG A 20 0.69 -7.77 -1.32
CA ARG A 20 -0.74 -7.83 -0.94
C ARG A 20 -1.26 -6.47 -0.46
N LEU A 21 -0.51 -5.81 0.41
CA LEU A 21 -0.85 -4.46 0.88
C LEU A 21 -0.89 -3.46 -0.28
N ALA A 22 0.11 -3.47 -1.17
CA ALA A 22 0.16 -2.57 -2.32
C ALA A 22 -1.02 -2.80 -3.28
N ALA A 23 -1.44 -4.04 -3.50
CA ALA A 23 -2.63 -4.34 -4.30
C ALA A 23 -3.91 -3.77 -3.67
N TYR A 24 -4.12 -4.04 -2.37
CA TYR A 24 -5.29 -3.54 -1.63
C TYR A 24 -5.39 -2.01 -1.61
N LEU A 25 -4.26 -1.34 -1.39
CA LEU A 25 -4.16 0.12 -1.40
C LEU A 25 -4.31 0.70 -2.80
N TRP A 26 -3.82 -0.02 -3.81
CA TRP A 26 -3.98 0.38 -5.19
C TRP A 26 -5.46 0.48 -5.54
N ASP A 27 -6.26 -0.53 -5.21
CA ASP A 27 -7.67 -0.54 -5.59
C ASP A 27 -8.45 0.64 -4.99
N ARG A 28 -7.98 1.16 -3.85
CA ARG A 28 -8.55 2.30 -3.11
C ARG A 28 -7.95 3.65 -3.48
N ASP A 29 -7.18 3.71 -4.56
CA ASP A 29 -6.55 4.95 -5.04
C ASP A 29 -5.68 5.67 -3.99
N ILE A 30 -5.08 4.89 -3.07
CA ILE A 30 -4.12 5.43 -2.09
C ILE A 30 -2.74 5.45 -2.75
N SER A 31 -2.13 6.62 -2.79
CA SER A 31 -0.78 6.82 -3.35
C SER A 31 0.32 6.50 -2.34
N GLY A 32 1.55 6.26 -2.83
CA GLY A 32 2.72 6.11 -1.97
C GLY A 32 3.01 7.36 -1.12
N ALA A 33 2.69 8.55 -1.63
CA ALA A 33 2.81 9.81 -0.90
C ALA A 33 1.81 9.90 0.27
N GLU A 34 0.53 9.61 0.03
CA GLU A 34 -0.49 9.59 1.08
C GLU A 34 -0.19 8.52 2.13
N LEU A 35 0.26 7.33 1.71
CA LEU A 35 0.63 6.26 2.63
C LEU A 35 1.70 6.71 3.63
N ARG A 36 2.68 7.51 3.21
CA ARG A 36 3.75 8.01 4.07
C ARG A 36 3.29 9.06 5.08
N THR A 37 2.15 9.72 4.85
CA THR A 37 1.60 10.71 5.77
C THR A 37 0.57 10.11 6.73
N LEU A 38 0.16 8.86 6.52
CA LEU A 38 -0.83 8.20 7.38
C LEU A 38 -0.27 7.89 8.78
N PRO A 39 -1.05 8.14 9.84
CA PRO A 39 -0.68 7.75 11.20
C PRO A 39 -0.52 6.23 11.33
N ALA A 40 0.38 5.79 12.21
CA ALA A 40 0.63 4.37 12.47
C ALA A 40 -0.64 3.58 12.88
N ALA A 41 -1.58 4.22 13.58
CA ALA A 41 -2.86 3.61 13.92
C ALA A 41 -3.69 3.27 12.67
N THR A 42 -3.73 4.18 11.69
CA THR A 42 -4.41 3.98 10.41
C THR A 42 -3.72 2.90 9.58
N LEU A 43 -2.38 2.89 9.54
CA LEU A 43 -1.61 1.85 8.87
C LEU A 43 -1.93 0.45 9.41
N ARG A 44 -2.08 0.29 10.73
CA ARG A 44 -2.49 -1.00 11.33
C ARG A 44 -3.90 -1.39 10.91
N LYS A 45 -4.85 -0.46 10.90
CA LYS A 45 -6.23 -0.72 10.45
C LYS A 45 -6.27 -1.10 8.97
N LEU A 46 -5.51 -0.42 8.12
CA LEU A 46 -5.36 -0.74 6.70
C LEU A 46 -4.83 -2.15 6.50
N ALA A 47 -3.78 -2.54 7.22
CA ALA A 47 -3.24 -3.88 7.11
C ALA A 47 -4.27 -4.95 7.48
N ARG A 48 -5.04 -4.73 8.55
CA ARG A 48 -6.13 -5.64 8.95
C ARG A 48 -7.24 -5.72 7.89
N ALA A 49 -7.63 -4.59 7.30
CA ALA A 49 -8.64 -4.56 6.25
C ALA A 49 -8.16 -5.26 4.96
N ALA A 50 -6.84 -5.26 4.72
CA ALA A 50 -6.18 -6.03 3.66
C ALA A 50 -5.89 -7.49 4.04
N ASP A 51 -6.54 -8.03 5.07
CA ASP A 51 -6.33 -9.38 5.63
C ASP A 51 -4.84 -9.73 5.85
N THR A 52 -4.05 -8.73 6.26
CA THR A 52 -2.61 -8.85 6.45
C THR A 52 -2.25 -8.49 7.88
N ASN A 53 -1.38 -9.29 8.49
CA ASN A 53 -0.86 -8.94 9.83
C ASN A 53 -0.06 -7.62 9.74
N PRO A 54 -0.38 -6.59 10.55
CA PRO A 54 0.28 -5.31 10.49
C PRO A 54 1.81 -5.46 10.51
N PRO A 55 2.52 -4.89 9.52
CA PRO A 55 3.97 -4.85 9.58
C PRO A 55 4.40 -4.15 10.87
N SER A 56 5.27 -4.82 11.62
CA SER A 56 5.85 -4.28 12.85
C SER A 56 6.91 -3.21 12.56
N THR A 57 7.40 -3.13 11.32
CA THR A 57 8.50 -2.26 10.90
C THR A 57 8.07 -1.27 9.81
N GLY A 58 8.58 -0.04 9.88
CA GLY A 58 8.38 0.98 8.83
C GLY A 58 8.95 0.59 7.47
N GLU A 59 10.00 -0.24 7.42
CA GLU A 59 10.64 -0.71 6.19
C GLU A 59 9.66 -1.39 5.22
N THR A 60 8.78 -2.26 5.73
CA THR A 60 7.75 -2.90 4.89
C THR A 60 6.80 -1.87 4.28
N TRP A 61 6.43 -0.84 5.04
CA TRP A 61 5.57 0.24 4.53
C TRP A 61 6.27 1.10 3.46
N GLN A 62 7.59 1.27 3.55
CA GLN A 62 8.38 1.92 2.50
C GLN A 62 8.39 1.10 1.21
N VAL A 63 8.52 -0.23 1.30
CA VAL A 63 8.42 -1.14 0.14
C VAL A 63 7.02 -1.04 -0.48
N VAL A 64 5.96 -1.02 0.34
CA VAL A 64 4.59 -0.84 -0.14
C VAL A 64 4.45 0.49 -0.89
N ALA A 65 4.96 1.60 -0.34
CA ALA A 65 4.91 2.91 -1.00
C ALA A 65 5.63 2.88 -2.35
N ARG A 66 6.82 2.29 -2.42
CA ARG A 66 7.57 2.12 -3.66
C ARG A 66 6.80 1.31 -4.71
N LEU A 67 6.18 0.19 -4.31
CA LEU A 67 5.36 -0.62 -5.22
C LEU A 67 4.16 0.15 -5.76
N LEU A 68 3.55 1.02 -4.95
CA LEU A 68 2.46 1.90 -5.41
C LEU A 68 2.97 2.92 -6.44
N ASP A 69 4.13 3.52 -6.20
CA ASP A 69 4.75 4.48 -7.12
C ASP A 69 5.10 3.81 -8.46
N GLU A 70 5.69 2.61 -8.41
CA GLU A 70 6.00 1.80 -9.60
C GLU A 70 4.73 1.40 -10.37
N LYS A 71 3.68 0.97 -9.67
CA LYS A 71 2.39 0.63 -10.29
C LYS A 71 1.72 1.86 -10.91
N ALA A 72 1.83 3.03 -10.29
CA ALA A 72 1.29 4.28 -10.83
C ALA A 72 2.02 4.69 -12.11
N ALA A 73 3.36 4.63 -12.12
CA ALA A 73 4.17 4.91 -13.31
C ALA A 73 3.92 3.90 -14.43
N TRP A 74 3.67 2.63 -14.10
CA TRP A 74 3.26 1.62 -15.07
C TRP A 74 1.86 1.89 -15.63
N ALA A 75 0.88 2.21 -14.79
CA ALA A 75 -0.49 2.49 -15.19
C ALA A 75 -0.60 3.73 -16.09
N ALA A 76 0.18 4.77 -15.81
CA ALA A 76 0.26 5.97 -16.65
C ALA A 76 0.73 5.64 -18.09
N ARG A 77 1.60 4.64 -18.24
CA ARG A 77 2.05 4.13 -19.55
C ARG A 77 1.08 3.15 -20.20
N HIS A 78 0.12 2.61 -19.44
CA HIS A 78 -0.84 1.59 -19.89
C HIS A 78 -2.28 1.93 -19.48
N PRO A 79 -2.83 3.10 -19.87
CA PRO A 79 -4.11 3.59 -19.36
C PRO A 79 -5.31 2.69 -19.72
N GLY A 80 -5.24 1.94 -20.81
CA GLY A 80 -6.29 1.02 -21.25
C GLY A 80 -6.26 -0.36 -20.57
N HIS A 81 -5.20 -0.69 -19.84
CA HIS A 81 -5.05 -2.03 -19.27
C HIS A 81 -5.99 -2.21 -18.06
N PRO A 82 -6.74 -3.33 -17.94
CA PRO A 82 -7.65 -3.55 -16.81
C PRO A 82 -6.98 -3.41 -15.43
N ALA A 83 -5.76 -3.91 -15.27
CA ALA A 83 -4.97 -3.78 -14.04
C ALA A 83 -4.52 -2.34 -13.69
N ALA A 84 -4.67 -1.37 -14.61
CA ALA A 84 -4.46 0.06 -14.34
C ALA A 84 -5.69 0.73 -13.70
N ARG A 85 -6.84 0.04 -13.65
CA ARG A 85 -8.06 0.55 -13.02
C ARG A 85 -7.95 0.52 -11.49
N ARG A 86 -8.70 1.40 -10.85
CA ARG A 86 -8.84 1.55 -9.39
C ARG A 86 -10.26 1.12 -9.02
N ALA A 87 -10.43 -0.11 -8.51
CA ALA A 87 -11.75 -0.72 -8.40
C ALA A 87 -12.64 -0.11 -7.29
N HIS A 88 -12.04 0.42 -6.21
CA HIS A 88 -12.71 0.83 -4.98
C HIS A 88 -12.30 2.23 -4.55
N ARG A 89 -12.20 3.15 -5.51
CA ARG A 89 -11.68 4.51 -5.29
C ARG A 89 -12.49 5.29 -4.26
N GLU A 90 -13.79 5.05 -4.19
CA GLU A 90 -14.71 5.63 -3.22
C GLU A 90 -14.34 5.32 -1.76
N GLU A 91 -13.75 4.14 -1.51
CA GLU A 91 -13.33 3.75 -0.17
C GLU A 91 -12.11 4.52 0.34
N LYS A 92 -11.44 5.28 -0.53
CA LYS A 92 -10.31 6.15 -0.13
C LYS A 92 -10.68 7.06 1.03
N LEU A 93 -11.90 7.60 1.03
CA LEU A 93 -12.41 8.54 2.03
C LEU A 93 -12.43 7.94 3.45
N LEU A 94 -12.49 6.61 3.57
CA LEU A 94 -12.43 5.91 4.86
C LEU A 94 -11.03 6.01 5.52
N TRP A 95 -10.00 6.31 4.73
CA TRP A 95 -8.60 6.25 5.13
C TRP A 95 -7.88 7.59 5.03
N VAL A 96 -8.13 8.33 3.94
CA VAL A 96 -7.53 9.62 3.64
C VAL A 96 -8.65 10.65 3.61
N LYS A 97 -8.76 11.46 4.67
CA LYS A 97 -9.76 12.52 4.74
C LYS A 97 -9.32 13.68 3.83
N PRO A 98 -10.14 14.09 2.84
CA PRO A 98 -9.82 15.25 2.03
C PRO A 98 -9.86 16.52 2.91
N PRO A 99 -9.08 17.55 2.57
CA PRO A 99 -9.18 18.83 3.27
C PRO A 99 -10.62 19.34 3.18
N ILE A 100 -11.18 19.76 4.33
CA ILE A 100 -12.51 20.35 4.37
C ILE A 100 -12.42 21.72 3.72
N THR A 101 -13.09 21.90 2.58
CA THR A 101 -13.22 23.21 1.95
C THR A 101 -14.25 24.04 2.73
N PRO A 102 -13.89 25.20 3.31
CA PRO A 102 -14.87 26.06 3.97
C PRO A 102 -15.86 26.60 2.93
N TRP A 103 -17.11 26.84 3.35
CA TRP A 103 -18.10 27.49 2.50
C TRP A 103 -17.65 28.93 2.22
N SER A 104 -17.67 29.32 0.94
CA SER A 104 -17.42 30.70 0.50
C SER A 104 -18.71 31.50 0.41
#